data_AF-A0A819B2E9-F1
#
_entry.id   AF-A0A819B2E9-F1
#
_cell.length_a   1.000
_cell.length_b   1.000
_cell.length_c   1.000
_cell.angle_alpha   90.00
_cell.angle_beta   90.00
_cell.angle_gamma   90.00
#
_symmetry.space_group_name_H-M   'P 1'
#
loop_
_entity.id
_entity.type
_entity.pdbx_description
1 polymer ?
#
loop_
_entity_poly.entity_id
_entity_poly.type
_entity_poly.pdbx_seq_one_letter_code
_entity_poly.pdbx_strand_id
1 'polypeptide(L)'
;MTDFEPALEKAIKIEFNDNTVQKGCFFHFTQSIYRQIQSLGLSSAYLNNLVFRSVTRQLMALALVPEELVPSLFSNLIQEVDDYERDELAGIFKYFNDNWMRQIQAWNVFKVIGGPPLGQGAAVAPPKFFICIDAICSFGVELI
;
A
#
# COMPACT_ATOMS: atom_id res chain seq x y z
N MET A 1 10.39 8.45 -10.09
CA MET A 1 9.99 7.19 -9.44
C MET A 1 11.25 6.48 -9.01
N THR A 2 11.40 6.21 -7.72
CA THR A 2 12.60 5.60 -7.14
C THR A 2 12.24 4.45 -6.22
N ASP A 3 13.25 3.75 -5.70
CA ASP A 3 13.11 3.01 -4.46
C ASP A 3 12.98 3.98 -3.26
N PHE A 4 12.58 3.44 -2.11
CA PHE A 4 12.34 4.20 -0.87
C PHE A 4 13.63 4.34 -0.04
N GLU A 5 14.79 4.43 -0.68
CA GLU A 5 16.07 4.52 0.03
C GLU A 5 16.30 5.94 0.60
N PRO A 6 16.56 6.09 1.92
CA PRO A 6 16.77 7.39 2.54
C PRO A 6 17.97 8.16 1.97
N ALA A 7 19.01 7.46 1.52
CA ALA A 7 20.18 8.07 0.90
C ALA A 7 19.80 8.77 -0.41
N LEU A 8 18.95 8.14 -1.22
CA LEU A 8 18.47 8.69 -2.48
C LEU A 8 17.49 9.85 -2.24
N GLU A 9 16.60 9.73 -1.26
CA GLU A 9 15.73 10.84 -0.84
C GLU A 9 16.56 12.08 -0.48
N LYS A 10 17.60 11.89 0.32
CA LYS A 10 18.50 12.97 0.73
C LYS A 10 19.25 13.57 -0.46
N ALA A 11 19.77 12.75 -1.36
CA ALA A 11 20.46 13.23 -2.55
C ALA A 11 19.53 14.06 -3.46
N ILE A 12 18.29 13.63 -3.64
CA ILE A 12 17.30 14.38 -4.45
C ILE A 12 17.03 15.76 -3.85
N LYS A 13 16.86 15.86 -2.53
CA LYS A 13 16.63 17.15 -1.86
C LYS A 13 17.82 18.11 -2.02
N ILE A 14 19.04 17.58 -1.92
CA ILE A 14 20.28 18.35 -2.10
C ILE A 14 20.39 18.90 -3.54
N GLU A 15 20.16 18.06 -4.55
CA GLU A 15 20.41 18.42 -5.95
C GLU A 15 19.26 19.21 -6.60
N PHE A 16 18.01 18.93 -6.22
CA PHE A 16 16.81 19.44 -6.91
C PHE A 16 15.95 20.40 -6.07
N ASN A 17 16.41 20.81 -4.89
CA ASN A 17 15.71 21.64 -3.88
C ASN A 17 14.89 20.85 -2.87
N ASP A 18 14.85 21.34 -1.62
CA ASP A 18 14.20 20.69 -0.46
C ASP A 18 12.68 20.51 -0.63
N ASN A 19 12.07 21.32 -1.50
CA ASN A 19 10.64 21.24 -1.81
C ASN A 19 10.30 20.14 -2.83
N THR A 20 11.29 19.45 -3.39
CA THR A 20 11.05 18.36 -4.33
C THR A 20 10.40 17.17 -3.63
N VAL A 21 9.18 16.86 -4.04
CA VAL A 21 8.45 15.68 -3.54
C VAL A 21 8.92 14.45 -4.33
N GLN A 22 9.72 13.62 -3.69
CA GLN A 22 10.08 12.31 -4.22
C GLN A 22 8.84 11.39 -4.22
N LYS A 23 8.52 10.83 -5.39
CA LYS A 23 7.52 9.77 -5.52
C LYS A 23 8.23 8.42 -5.65
N GLY A 24 7.94 7.54 -4.71
CA GLY A 24 8.32 6.14 -4.75
C GLY A 24 7.59 5.38 -5.84
N CYS A 25 8.15 4.24 -6.24
CA CYS A 25 7.57 3.34 -7.22
C CYS A 25 6.54 2.42 -6.57
N PHE A 26 5.35 2.28 -7.18
CA PHE A 26 4.31 1.35 -6.73
C PHE A 26 4.85 -0.10 -6.61
N PHE A 27 5.66 -0.53 -7.57
CA PHE A 27 6.30 -1.86 -7.52
C PHE A 27 7.13 -2.03 -6.24
N HIS A 28 8.04 -1.10 -5.94
CA HIS A 28 8.88 -1.18 -4.72
C HIS A 28 8.06 -1.07 -3.42
N PHE A 29 6.93 -0.36 -3.45
CA PHE A 29 6.02 -0.26 -2.31
C PHE A 29 5.38 -1.62 -2.01
N THR A 30 4.75 -2.23 -3.02
CA THR A 30 4.16 -3.57 -2.89
C THR A 30 5.21 -4.63 -2.54
N GLN A 31 6.42 -4.49 -3.09
CA GLN A 31 7.54 -5.37 -2.79
C GLN A 31 7.97 -5.31 -1.33
N SER A 32 7.99 -4.11 -0.74
CA SER A 32 8.38 -3.92 0.65
C SER A 32 7.39 -4.59 1.60
N ILE A 33 6.09 -4.50 1.30
CA ILE A 33 5.04 -5.22 2.05
C ILE A 33 5.23 -6.74 1.91
N TYR A 34 5.49 -7.25 0.71
CA TYR A 34 5.72 -8.69 0.52
C TYR A 34 6.98 -9.19 1.22
N ARG A 35 8.09 -8.43 1.19
CA ARG A 35 9.30 -8.74 1.95
C ARG A 35 9.04 -8.75 3.46
N GLN A 36 8.16 -7.88 3.96
CA GLN A 36 7.76 -7.93 5.35
C GLN A 36 6.95 -9.20 5.70
N ILE A 37 6.07 -9.65 4.80
CA ILE A 37 5.36 -10.94 4.98
C ILE A 37 6.37 -12.08 5.10
N GLN A 38 7.39 -12.09 4.23
CA GLN A 38 8.46 -13.09 4.28
C GLN A 38 9.29 -12.99 5.57
N SER A 39 9.67 -11.79 6.00
CA SER A 39 10.51 -11.59 7.19
C SER A 39 9.81 -12.00 8.50
N LEU A 40 8.48 -11.94 8.52
CA LEU A 40 7.65 -12.43 9.63
C LEU A 40 7.39 -13.94 9.57
N GLY A 41 7.87 -14.66 8.54
CA GLY A 41 7.58 -16.08 8.33
C GLY A 41 6.15 -16.36 7.88
N LEU A 42 5.42 -15.34 7.39
CA LEU A 42 4.01 -15.42 7.03
C LEU A 42 3.77 -15.82 5.57
N SER A 43 4.80 -16.28 4.85
CA SER A 43 4.66 -16.71 3.45
C SER A 43 3.64 -17.83 3.26
N SER A 44 3.57 -18.80 4.19
CA SER A 44 2.56 -19.86 4.14
C SER A 44 1.15 -19.31 4.32
N ALA A 45 0.95 -18.37 5.26
CA ALA A 45 -0.34 -17.71 5.46
C ALA A 45 -0.75 -16.94 4.19
N TYR A 46 0.16 -16.21 3.56
CA TYR A 46 -0.11 -15.54 2.28
C TYR A 46 -0.48 -16.53 1.14
N LEU A 47 0.13 -17.72 1.12
CA LEU A 47 -0.13 -18.73 0.09
C LEU A 47 -1.39 -19.58 0.33
N ASN A 48 -1.82 -19.75 1.59
CA ASN A 48 -2.86 -20.71 1.93
C ASN A 48 -4.09 -20.09 2.61
N ASN A 49 -3.98 -18.87 3.17
CA ASN A 49 -5.09 -18.15 3.78
C ASN A 49 -5.60 -17.05 2.82
N LEU A 50 -6.81 -17.23 2.30
CA LEU A 50 -7.45 -16.29 1.37
C LEU A 50 -7.74 -14.93 1.99
N VAL A 51 -8.13 -14.89 3.28
CA VAL A 51 -8.40 -13.64 4.00
C VAL A 51 -7.10 -12.87 4.19
N PHE A 52 -6.05 -13.53 4.68
CA PHE A 52 -4.72 -12.92 4.83
C PHE A 52 -4.21 -12.34 3.52
N ARG A 53 -4.27 -13.13 2.43
CA ARG A 53 -3.87 -12.67 1.10
C ARG A 53 -4.71 -11.48 0.63
N SER A 54 -6.02 -11.55 0.81
CA SER A 54 -6.93 -10.49 0.40
C SER A 54 -6.61 -9.18 1.11
N VAL A 55 -6.50 -9.21 2.44
CA VAL A 55 -6.23 -8.01 3.25
C VAL A 55 -4.85 -7.41 2.93
N THR A 56 -3.83 -8.25 2.77
CA THR A 56 -2.49 -7.76 2.39
C THR A 56 -2.47 -7.12 0.99
N ARG A 57 -3.23 -7.65 0.02
CA ARG A 57 -3.41 -7.02 -1.29
C ARG A 57 -4.19 -5.72 -1.22
N GLN A 58 -5.17 -5.62 -0.32
CA GLN A 58 -5.89 -4.36 -0.08
C GLN A 58 -4.97 -3.29 0.51
N LEU A 59 -4.08 -3.65 1.44
CA LEU A 59 -3.04 -2.73 1.94
C LEU A 59 -2.16 -2.20 0.80
N MET A 60 -1.73 -3.09 -0.12
CA MET A 60 -0.99 -2.68 -1.32
C MET A 60 -1.82 -1.75 -2.22
N ALA A 61 -3.12 -1.99 -2.33
CA ALA A 61 -4.02 -1.18 -3.16
C ALA A 61 -4.33 0.21 -2.60
N LEU A 62 -4.03 0.47 -1.32
CA LEU A 62 -4.17 1.82 -0.75
C LEU A 62 -3.31 2.86 -1.48
N ALA A 63 -2.31 2.46 -2.26
CA ALA A 63 -1.54 3.40 -3.08
C ALA A 63 -2.34 3.97 -4.25
N LEU A 64 -3.47 3.33 -4.59
CA LEU A 64 -4.30 3.62 -5.76
C LEU A 64 -5.61 4.35 -5.40
N VAL A 65 -5.80 4.73 -4.14
CA VAL A 65 -6.97 5.50 -3.68
C VAL A 65 -6.55 6.93 -3.34
N PRO A 66 -7.49 7.90 -3.31
CA PRO A 66 -7.18 9.25 -2.84
C PRO A 66 -6.48 9.24 -1.49
N GLU A 67 -5.42 10.05 -1.36
CA GLU A 67 -4.56 10.14 -0.16
C GLU A 67 -5.40 10.40 1.11
N GLU A 68 -6.48 11.17 0.96
CA GLU A 68 -7.39 11.59 2.02
C GLU A 68 -8.26 10.42 2.55
N LEU A 69 -8.45 9.36 1.74
CA LEU A 69 -9.23 8.17 2.11
C LEU A 69 -8.37 7.05 2.70
N VAL A 70 -7.05 7.12 2.55
CA VAL A 70 -6.13 6.08 3.03
C VAL A 70 -6.31 5.79 4.54
N PRO A 71 -6.36 6.78 5.45
CA PRO A 71 -6.50 6.50 6.88
C PRO A 71 -7.81 5.81 7.27
N SER A 72 -8.92 6.22 6.67
CA SER A 72 -10.22 5.61 6.95
C SER A 72 -10.31 4.20 6.39
N LEU A 73 -9.85 3.98 5.15
CA LEU A 73 -9.82 2.65 4.55
C LEU A 73 -8.91 1.70 5.32
N PHE A 74 -7.71 2.14 5.73
CA PHE A 74 -6.83 1.34 6.59
C PHE A 74 -7.50 0.95 7.91
N SER A 75 -8.20 1.90 8.56
CA SER A 75 -8.92 1.61 9.80
C SER A 75 -10.05 0.60 9.61
N ASN A 76 -10.78 0.69 8.49
CA ASN A 76 -11.84 -0.26 8.14
C ASN A 76 -11.29 -1.67 7.93
N LEU A 77 -10.15 -1.81 7.23
CA LEU A 77 -9.51 -3.13 7.03
C LEU A 77 -9.22 -3.86 8.35
N ILE A 78 -8.84 -3.12 9.39
CA ILE A 78 -8.56 -3.69 10.71
C ILE A 78 -9.85 -4.10 11.45
N GLN A 79 -10.93 -3.36 11.23
CA GLN A 79 -12.22 -3.57 11.90
C GLN A 79 -13.08 -4.65 11.22
N GLU A 80 -12.93 -4.84 9.92
CA GLU A 80 -13.74 -5.79 9.12
C GLU A 80 -13.26 -7.25 9.25
N VAL A 81 -12.01 -7.48 9.68
CA VAL A 81 -11.50 -8.83 9.97
C VAL A 81 -11.88 -9.27 11.38
N ASP A 82 -12.08 -10.58 11.57
CA ASP A 82 -12.37 -11.15 12.89
C ASP A 82 -11.14 -11.11 13.81
N ASP A 83 -11.32 -11.47 15.08
CA ASP A 83 -10.25 -11.38 16.08
C ASP A 83 -9.08 -12.33 15.75
N TYR A 84 -9.35 -13.51 15.20
CA TYR A 84 -8.30 -14.48 14.83
C TYR A 84 -7.46 -13.96 13.66
N GLU A 85 -8.10 -13.44 12.63
CA GLU A 85 -7.44 -12.87 11.45
C GLU A 85 -6.69 -11.60 11.79
N ARG A 86 -7.26 -10.76 12.67
CA ARG A 86 -6.58 -9.56 13.16
C ARG A 86 -5.28 -9.90 13.88
N ASP A 87 -5.28 -10.96 14.69
CA ASP A 87 -4.09 -11.43 15.38
C ASP A 87 -3.04 -11.96 14.38
N GLU A 88 -3.44 -12.74 13.37
CA GLU A 88 -2.52 -13.20 12.30
C GLU A 88 -1.93 -12.02 11.50
N LEU A 89 -2.72 -10.96 11.25
CA LEU A 89 -2.33 -9.78 10.47
C LEU A 89 -1.63 -8.70 11.31
N ALA A 90 -1.61 -8.81 12.64
CA ALA A 90 -1.16 -7.75 13.54
C ALA A 90 0.25 -7.24 13.21
N GLY A 91 1.17 -8.15 12.88
CA GLY A 91 2.54 -7.80 12.47
C GLY A 91 2.57 -6.94 11.20
N ILE A 92 1.72 -7.25 10.22
CA ILE A 92 1.63 -6.50 8.96
C ILE A 92 0.92 -5.17 9.16
N PHE A 93 -0.17 -5.11 9.93
CA PHE A 93 -0.84 -3.85 10.25
C PHE A 93 0.09 -2.89 10.98
N LYS A 94 0.84 -3.39 11.96
CA LYS A 94 1.83 -2.60 12.68
C LYS A 94 2.91 -2.08 11.75
N TYR A 95 3.50 -2.95 10.92
CA TYR A 95 4.50 -2.54 9.94
C TYR A 95 3.96 -1.46 9.00
N PHE A 96 2.74 -1.65 8.49
CA PHE A 96 2.14 -0.71 7.55
C PHE A 96 1.94 0.66 8.19
N ASN A 97 1.37 0.68 9.40
CA ASN A 97 1.17 1.89 10.17
C ASN A 97 2.48 2.65 10.41
N ASP A 98 3.53 1.94 10.87
CA ASP A 98 4.77 2.57 11.29
C ASP A 98 5.59 3.11 10.11
N ASN A 99 5.52 2.45 8.95
CA ASN A 99 6.37 2.77 7.81
C ASN A 99 5.67 3.60 6.73
N TRP A 100 4.35 3.47 6.55
CA TRP A 100 3.67 4.07 5.39
C TRP A 100 2.70 5.19 5.77
N MET A 101 2.01 5.10 6.92
CA MET A 101 0.95 6.08 7.25
C MET A 101 1.45 7.51 7.48
N ARG A 102 2.73 7.70 7.82
CA ARG A 102 3.32 9.05 8.02
C ARG A 102 3.76 9.71 6.71
N GLN A 103 3.87 8.95 5.63
CA GLN A 103 4.44 9.39 4.36
C GLN A 103 3.57 9.02 3.16
N ILE A 104 2.24 9.11 3.31
CA ILE A 104 1.24 8.75 2.28
C ILE A 104 1.58 9.38 0.92
N GLN A 105 1.95 10.65 0.91
CA GLN A 105 2.31 11.37 -0.31
C GLN A 105 3.52 10.76 -1.04
N ALA A 106 4.44 10.07 -0.36
CA ALA A 106 5.63 9.50 -1.01
C ALA A 106 5.32 8.22 -1.80
N TRP A 107 4.41 7.37 -1.33
CA TRP A 107 4.10 6.07 -1.94
C TRP A 107 2.76 6.02 -2.68
N ASN A 108 1.84 6.95 -2.39
CA ASN A 108 0.57 7.02 -3.08
C ASN A 108 0.74 7.55 -4.51
N VAL A 109 0.15 6.83 -5.47
CA VAL A 109 0.24 7.09 -6.91
C VAL A 109 -1.09 7.51 -7.54
N PHE A 110 -2.17 7.71 -6.77
CA PHE A 110 -3.50 8.05 -7.28
C PHE A 110 -3.50 9.28 -8.19
N LYS A 111 -2.82 10.36 -7.77
CA LYS A 111 -2.69 11.59 -8.57
C LYS A 111 -1.76 11.41 -9.77
N VAL A 112 -0.80 10.49 -9.70
CA VAL A 112 0.17 10.20 -10.78
C VAL A 112 -0.50 9.44 -11.92
N ILE A 113 -1.44 8.54 -11.60
CA ILE A 113 -2.19 7.75 -12.60
C ILE A 113 -3.38 8.51 -13.21
N GLY A 114 -3.55 9.80 -12.88
CA GLY A 114 -4.64 10.63 -13.42
C GLY A 114 -6.00 10.42 -12.74
N GLY A 115 -6.02 10.04 -11.46
CA GLY A 115 -7.25 9.94 -10.69
C GLY A 115 -8.04 11.27 -10.69
N PRO A 116 -9.38 11.25 -10.89
CA PRO A 116 -10.16 12.48 -10.92
C PRO A 116 -10.07 13.23 -9.58
N PRO A 117 -10.10 14.58 -9.59
CA PRO A 117 -10.17 15.35 -8.34
C PRO A 117 -11.43 14.99 -7.57
N LEU A 118 -11.34 15.00 -6.24
CA LEU A 118 -12.51 14.85 -5.37
C LEU A 118 -13.45 16.05 -5.58
N GLY A 119 -14.38 15.92 -6.52
CA GLY A 119 -15.49 16.85 -6.75
C GLY A 119 -16.62 16.56 -5.77
N GLN A 120 -17.07 17.62 -5.08
CA GLN A 120 -18.15 17.63 -4.10
C GLN A 120 -19.36 16.80 -4.57
N GLY A 121 -19.74 15.79 -3.80
CA GLY A 121 -21.02 15.07 -3.95
C GLY A 121 -21.00 13.71 -4.64
N ALA A 122 -19.85 13.22 -5.13
CA ALA A 122 -19.78 11.83 -5.56
C ALA A 122 -19.67 10.92 -4.33
N ALA A 123 -20.78 10.29 -3.95
CA ALA A 123 -20.73 9.10 -3.11
C ALA A 123 -19.72 8.14 -3.75
N VAL A 124 -18.60 7.91 -3.06
CA VAL A 124 -17.61 6.92 -3.46
C VAL A 124 -18.31 5.58 -3.30
N ALA A 125 -19.01 5.15 -4.35
CA ALA A 125 -19.52 3.80 -4.43
C ALA A 125 -18.34 2.87 -4.13
N PRO A 126 -18.48 1.89 -3.22
CA PRO A 126 -17.38 1.02 -2.82
C PRO A 126 -16.81 0.46 -4.12
N PRO A 127 -15.56 0.83 -4.47
CA PRO A 127 -15.12 0.58 -5.81
C PRO A 127 -15.07 -0.94 -5.96
N LYS A 128 -15.71 -1.46 -7.01
CA LYS A 128 -15.50 -2.83 -7.51
C LYS A 128 -14.06 -3.02 -8.03
N PHE A 129 -13.07 -2.35 -7.43
CA PHE A 129 -11.65 -2.30 -7.78
C PHE A 129 -10.89 -3.58 -7.38
N PHE A 130 -11.51 -4.47 -6.61
CA PHE A 130 -10.86 -5.71 -6.19
C PHE A 130 -10.51 -6.67 -7.33
N ILE A 131 -11.21 -6.60 -8.46
CA ILE A 131 -10.95 -7.52 -9.58
C ILE A 131 -9.68 -7.13 -10.37
N CYS A 132 -9.23 -5.88 -10.31
CA CYS A 132 -8.08 -5.42 -11.11
C CYS A 132 -6.72 -5.54 -10.38
N ILE A 133 -6.73 -5.61 -9.04
CA ILE A 133 -5.51 -5.85 -8.24
C ILE A 133 -5.00 -7.28 -8.44
N ASP A 134 -5.89 -8.22 -8.79
CA ASP A 134 -5.51 -9.58 -9.16
C ASP A 134 -4.62 -9.63 -10.41
N ALA A 135 -4.85 -8.79 -11.41
CA ALA A 135 -4.00 -8.73 -12.59
C ALA A 135 -2.64 -8.04 -12.32
N ILE A 136 -2.61 -7.00 -11.49
CA ILE A 136 -1.39 -6.21 -11.25
C ILE A 136 -0.42 -6.91 -10.29
N CYS A 137 -0.88 -7.51 -9.18
CA CYS A 137 0.06 -8.22 -8.30
C CYS A 137 0.39 -9.64 -8.78
N SER A 138 -0.36 -10.25 -9.70
CA SER A 138 0.00 -11.58 -10.23
C SER A 138 1.13 -11.52 -11.27
N PHE A 139 1.34 -10.39 -11.94
CA PHE A 139 2.48 -10.22 -12.87
C PHE A 139 3.81 -9.91 -12.19
N GLY A 140 3.80 -9.48 -10.92
CA GLY A 140 5.00 -8.99 -10.22
C GLY A 140 5.54 -9.89 -9.11
N VAL A 141 4.73 -10.83 -8.57
CA VAL A 141 5.10 -11.62 -7.38
C VAL A 141 5.62 -13.03 -7.73
N GLU A 142 5.46 -13.50 -8.98
CA GLU A 142 5.99 -14.81 -9.42
C GLU A 142 7.48 -14.78 -9.85
N LEU A 143 8.16 -13.62 -9.79
CA LEU A 143 9.55 -13.46 -10.24
C LEU A 143 10.54 -13.08 -9.12
N ILE A 144 10.26 -13.44 -7.86
CA ILE A 144 11.15 -13.19 -6.71
C ILE A 144 11.24 -14.41 -5.81
#